data_AF-A0A7C2NHM0-F1
#
_entry.id   AF-A0A7C2NHM0-F1
#
_cell.length_a   1.000
_cell.length_b   1.000
_cell.length_c   1.000
_cell.angle_alpha   90.00
_cell.angle_beta   90.00
_cell.angle_gamma   90.00
#
_symmetry.space_group_name_H-M   'P 1'
#
loop_
_entity.id
_entity.type
_entity.pdbx_description
1 polymer ?
#
loop_
_entity_poly.entity_id
_entity_poly.type
_entity_poly.pdbx_seq_one_letter_code
_entity_poly.pdbx_strand_id
1 'polypeptide(L)'
;MRTGGGGAGRRGWAIALALALAGAACEPEEGDVAAPPVPGPAQPEAEPPAPDREQESPAQRDAAARGAPADEGCDALPSADELRRLLREAPDRGDAGGLFGGRKAWAATVNRQGEVCTVVVSTDDAADAWPGSQSIAKAKAYTANAFSTDAAPLSTARLYTLAQPGHSLYGIAAGNPLHADCMAKPEDHEAAERRVCGGTIAFGGGVPLYRDGRRAGGLGVSGDTACADHEIAKRIRGAAGLDPPGGPTSDDITFADADGPSPFAHPLCPNTIRNGQALGDEAPGS
;
A
#
# COMPACT_ATOMS: atom_id res chain seq x y z
N MET A 1 18.27 60.89 -44.51
CA MET A 1 17.49 59.67 -44.16
C MET A 1 17.63 59.51 -42.65
N ARG A 2 16.68 59.94 -41.79
CA ARG A 2 15.45 59.24 -41.33
C ARG A 2 15.76 57.75 -41.06
N THR A 3 15.61 57.14 -39.89
CA THR A 3 14.79 57.29 -38.65
C THR A 3 15.49 56.44 -37.54
N GLY A 4 15.33 56.53 -36.22
CA GLY A 4 14.28 57.02 -35.33
C GLY A 4 13.92 55.93 -34.30
N GLY A 5 13.85 56.28 -33.00
CA GLY A 5 13.21 55.51 -31.91
C GLY A 5 14.20 54.84 -30.93
N GLY A 6 14.27 55.15 -29.64
CA GLY A 6 13.33 55.82 -28.74
C GLY A 6 13.03 54.89 -27.55
N GLY A 7 13.76 55.07 -26.45
CA GLY A 7 13.62 54.27 -25.23
C GLY A 7 12.35 54.61 -24.44
N ALA A 8 11.75 53.60 -23.82
CA ALA A 8 10.62 53.74 -22.90
C ALA A 8 10.96 53.09 -21.55
N GLY A 9 11.04 53.91 -20.51
CA GLY A 9 11.22 53.49 -19.13
C GLY A 9 9.96 52.82 -18.58
N ARG A 10 10.14 51.70 -17.89
CA ARG A 10 9.07 51.01 -17.15
C ARG A 10 9.08 51.50 -15.70
N ARG A 11 8.05 52.24 -15.33
CA ARG A 11 7.73 52.63 -13.94
C ARG A 11 7.06 51.45 -13.25
N GLY A 12 7.63 51.04 -12.10
CA GLY A 12 7.05 50.04 -11.22
C GLY A 12 5.75 50.54 -10.59
N TRP A 13 4.76 49.66 -10.51
CA TRP A 13 3.56 49.83 -9.72
C TRP A 13 3.53 48.70 -8.69
N ALA A 14 3.79 49.06 -7.43
CA ALA A 14 3.56 48.19 -6.28
C ALA A 14 2.07 48.28 -5.93
N ILE A 15 1.35 47.15 -5.98
CA ILE A 15 -0.01 47.04 -5.48
C ILE A 15 0.10 46.58 -4.02
N ALA A 16 -0.14 47.51 -3.09
CA ALA A 16 -0.35 47.20 -1.68
C ALA A 16 -1.81 46.80 -1.48
N LEU A 17 -2.06 45.56 -1.05
CA LEU A 17 -3.38 45.11 -0.65
C LEU A 17 -3.46 45.16 0.89
N ALA A 18 -4.22 46.12 1.41
CA ALA A 18 -4.49 46.27 2.83
C ALA A 18 -5.58 45.27 3.27
N LEU A 19 -5.26 44.42 4.26
CA LEU A 19 -6.24 43.62 5.00
C LEU A 19 -6.97 44.53 6.00
N ALA A 20 -8.28 44.69 5.82
CA ALA A 20 -9.17 45.30 6.82
C ALA A 20 -9.72 44.20 7.74
N LEU A 21 -9.32 44.24 9.02
CA LEU A 21 -9.95 43.50 10.11
C LEU A 21 -11.16 44.29 10.60
N ALA A 22 -12.37 43.76 10.38
CA ALA A 22 -13.58 44.28 11.00
C ALA A 22 -13.84 43.50 12.30
N GLY A 23 -13.46 44.10 13.43
CA GLY A 23 -14.02 43.77 14.73
C GLY A 23 -15.23 44.68 14.98
N ALA A 24 -16.39 44.09 15.27
CA ALA A 24 -17.55 44.80 15.78
C ALA A 24 -17.79 44.32 17.22
N ALA A 25 -17.76 45.29 18.13
CA ALA A 25 -17.93 45.14 19.56
C ALA A 25 -19.42 44.98 19.94
N CYS A 26 -19.63 44.44 21.14
CA CYS A 26 -20.89 44.33 21.85
C CYS A 26 -21.59 45.68 22.07
N GLU A 27 -22.92 45.67 21.91
CA GLU A 27 -23.85 46.49 22.69
C GLU A 27 -25.06 45.61 23.06
N PRO A 28 -25.50 45.57 24.33
CA PRO A 28 -26.85 45.15 24.67
C PRO A 28 -27.71 46.38 25.02
N GLU A 29 -28.86 46.52 24.36
CA GLU A 29 -29.92 47.44 24.77
C GLU A 29 -30.70 46.85 25.97
N GLU A 30 -30.92 47.69 26.99
CA GLU A 30 -31.84 47.45 28.09
C GLU A 30 -33.29 47.56 27.60
N GLY A 31 -34.06 46.49 27.75
CA GLY A 31 -35.50 46.48 27.57
C GLY A 31 -36.16 45.71 28.72
N ASP A 32 -36.92 46.43 29.55
CA ASP A 32 -37.76 45.89 30.61
C ASP A 32 -38.82 44.94 30.04
N VAL A 33 -38.74 43.65 30.38
CA VAL A 33 -39.80 42.68 30.12
C VAL A 33 -40.12 41.89 31.39
N ALA A 34 -41.39 41.96 31.79
CA ALA A 34 -41.95 41.38 33.00
C ALA A 34 -41.68 39.86 33.13
N ALA A 35 -41.42 39.43 34.37
CA ALA A 35 -41.11 38.04 34.71
C ALA A 35 -42.31 37.09 34.45
N PRO A 36 -42.11 35.95 33.76
CA PRO A 36 -43.09 34.87 33.72
C PRO A 36 -43.12 34.08 35.04
N PRO A 37 -44.24 33.37 35.34
CA PRO A 37 -44.46 32.73 36.64
C PRO A 37 -43.51 31.55 36.90
N VAL A 38 -43.16 31.38 38.17
CA VAL A 38 -42.30 30.30 38.70
C VAL A 38 -42.95 28.93 38.48
N PRO A 39 -42.24 27.92 37.91
CA PRO A 39 -42.76 26.57 37.80
C PRO A 39 -42.72 25.85 39.16
N GLY A 40 -43.76 25.07 39.45
CA GLY A 40 -43.84 24.19 40.63
C GLY A 40 -42.83 23.03 40.58
N PRO A 41 -42.67 22.28 41.68
CA PRO A 41 -41.64 21.25 41.80
C PRO A 41 -41.83 20.14 40.76
N ALA A 42 -40.74 19.83 40.04
CA ALA A 42 -40.67 18.74 39.08
C ALA A 42 -40.97 17.39 39.75
N GLN A 43 -41.81 16.59 39.10
CA GLN A 43 -42.01 15.17 39.41
C GLN A 43 -40.74 14.39 38.99
N PRO A 44 -40.35 13.33 39.71
CA PRO A 44 -39.21 12.52 39.29
C PRO A 44 -39.54 11.76 38.00
N GLU A 45 -38.79 12.02 36.94
CA GLU A 45 -38.82 11.22 35.71
C GLU A 45 -38.30 9.80 35.99
N ALA A 46 -38.98 8.81 35.44
CA ALA A 46 -38.59 7.41 35.55
C ALA A 46 -37.27 7.17 34.78
N GLU A 47 -36.35 6.45 35.42
CA GLU A 47 -35.09 5.99 34.84
C GLU A 47 -35.35 5.20 33.55
N PRO A 48 -34.65 5.49 32.43
CA PRO A 48 -34.80 4.69 31.22
C PRO A 48 -34.35 3.25 31.50
N PRO A 49 -35.01 2.24 30.93
CA PRO A 49 -34.59 0.85 31.14
C PRO A 49 -33.15 0.69 30.66
N ALA A 50 -32.34 -0.02 31.47
CA ALA A 50 -30.98 -0.39 31.13
C ALA A 50 -30.96 -1.02 29.72
N PRO A 51 -29.92 -0.74 28.90
CA PRO A 51 -29.84 -1.35 27.58
C PRO A 51 -29.87 -2.87 27.75
N ASP A 52 -30.79 -3.51 27.03
CA ASP A 52 -30.79 -4.96 26.87
C ASP A 52 -29.36 -5.38 26.51
N ARG A 53 -28.80 -6.32 27.28
CA ARG A 53 -27.52 -6.94 26.93
C ARG A 53 -27.69 -7.56 25.55
N GLU A 54 -27.27 -6.85 24.50
CA GLU A 54 -27.20 -7.38 23.14
C GLU A 54 -26.43 -8.68 23.22
N GLN A 55 -27.12 -9.78 22.95
CA GLN A 55 -26.49 -11.08 22.87
C GLN A 55 -25.56 -11.04 21.68
N GLU A 56 -24.25 -11.11 21.95
CA GLU A 56 -23.22 -11.08 20.92
C GLU A 56 -23.55 -12.06 19.79
N SER A 57 -23.51 -11.56 18.56
CA SER A 57 -23.71 -12.32 17.32
C SER A 57 -22.73 -13.49 17.27
N PRO A 58 -23.08 -14.62 16.61
CA PRO A 58 -22.14 -15.71 16.34
C PRO A 58 -20.81 -15.22 15.73
N ALA A 59 -20.86 -14.18 14.89
CA ALA A 59 -19.66 -13.56 14.33
C ALA A 59 -18.80 -12.81 15.36
N GLN A 60 -19.42 -12.21 16.39
CA GLN A 60 -18.72 -11.57 17.50
C GLN A 60 -18.11 -12.61 18.45
N ARG A 61 -18.79 -13.74 18.65
CA ARG A 61 -18.26 -14.88 19.42
C ARG A 61 -17.10 -15.56 18.70
N ASP A 62 -17.17 -15.71 17.39
CA ASP A 62 -16.08 -16.22 16.56
C ASP A 62 -14.88 -15.27 16.53
N ALA A 63 -15.14 -13.96 16.56
CA ALA A 63 -14.09 -12.94 16.68
C ALA A 63 -13.47 -12.91 18.09
N ALA A 64 -14.25 -13.13 19.15
CA ALA A 64 -13.75 -13.20 20.53
C ALA A 64 -12.99 -14.51 20.82
N ALA A 65 -13.36 -15.62 20.17
CA ALA A 65 -12.65 -16.90 20.24
C ALA A 65 -11.29 -16.85 19.51
N ARG A 66 -11.17 -15.99 18.48
CA ARG A 66 -9.90 -15.64 17.85
C ARG A 66 -9.28 -14.50 18.65
N GLY A 67 -8.58 -14.79 19.73
CA GLY A 67 -7.94 -13.80 20.60
C GLY A 67 -7.36 -12.60 19.82
N ALA A 68 -7.49 -11.40 20.40
CA ALA A 68 -7.10 -10.12 19.80
C ALA A 68 -5.82 -10.28 18.97
N PRO A 69 -5.77 -9.77 17.73
CA PRO A 69 -4.58 -9.90 16.90
C PRO A 69 -3.39 -9.41 17.70
N ALA A 70 -2.40 -10.30 17.89
CA ALA A 70 -1.09 -9.86 18.28
C ALA A 70 -0.73 -8.76 17.29
N ASP A 71 -0.38 -7.59 17.82
CA ASP A 71 0.15 -6.48 17.07
C ASP A 71 1.52 -6.95 16.56
N GLU A 72 1.52 -7.73 15.47
CA GLU A 72 2.73 -8.27 14.88
C GLU A 72 3.46 -7.12 14.21
N GLY A 73 4.21 -6.39 15.03
CA GLY A 73 5.13 -5.36 14.58
C GLY A 73 6.27 -5.96 13.75
N CYS A 74 7.24 -5.13 13.40
CA CYS A 74 8.32 -5.52 12.49
C CYS A 74 9.17 -6.71 12.98
N ASP A 75 9.16 -7.02 14.27
CA ASP A 75 9.91 -8.13 14.86
C ASP A 75 9.36 -9.51 14.42
N ALA A 76 8.12 -9.55 13.91
CA ALA A 76 7.53 -10.75 13.34
C ALA A 76 7.97 -11.01 11.88
N LEU A 77 8.72 -10.10 11.27
CA LEU A 77 9.13 -10.16 9.86
C LEU A 77 10.65 -10.41 9.74
N PRO A 78 11.14 -10.85 8.57
CA PRO A 78 12.57 -11.05 8.35
C PRO A 78 13.36 -9.76 8.63
N SER A 79 14.52 -9.91 9.27
CA SER A 79 15.45 -8.79 9.46
C SER A 79 16.03 -8.32 8.11
N ALA A 80 16.69 -7.16 8.10
CA ALA A 80 17.37 -6.67 6.90
C ALA A 80 18.39 -7.68 6.34
N ASP A 81 19.21 -8.28 7.20
CA ASP A 81 20.21 -9.26 6.77
C ASP A 81 19.55 -10.54 6.24
N GLU A 82 18.48 -11.00 6.91
CA GLU A 82 17.73 -12.17 6.45
C GLU A 82 17.05 -11.91 5.11
N LEU A 83 16.34 -10.79 4.97
CA LEU A 83 15.65 -10.43 3.73
C LEU A 83 16.64 -10.24 2.58
N ARG A 84 17.79 -9.59 2.82
CA ARG A 84 18.83 -9.40 1.81
C ARG A 84 19.38 -10.75 1.34
N ARG A 85 19.65 -11.67 2.27
CA ARG A 85 20.06 -13.04 1.94
C ARG A 85 19.00 -13.75 1.10
N LEU A 86 17.75 -13.77 1.57
CA LEU A 86 16.64 -14.44 0.86
C LEU A 86 16.44 -13.87 -0.55
N LEU A 87 16.53 -12.55 -0.71
CA LEU A 87 16.41 -11.88 -2.00
C LEU A 87 17.53 -12.30 -2.97
N ARG A 88 18.76 -12.48 -2.48
CA ARG A 88 19.89 -12.93 -3.31
C ARG A 88 19.82 -14.42 -3.67
N GLU A 89 19.26 -15.26 -2.78
CA GLU A 89 19.13 -16.70 -2.99
C GLU A 89 17.89 -17.10 -3.83
N ALA A 90 16.83 -16.28 -3.85
CA ALA A 90 15.58 -16.61 -4.54
C ALA A 90 15.73 -16.90 -6.05
N PRO A 91 16.57 -16.17 -6.82
CA PRO A 91 16.87 -16.48 -8.22
C PRO A 91 17.51 -17.85 -8.47
N ASP A 92 18.13 -18.46 -7.45
CA ASP A 92 18.86 -19.73 -7.61
C ASP A 92 17.98 -20.96 -7.39
N ARG A 93 16.70 -20.75 -7.04
CA ARG A 93 15.69 -21.81 -6.86
C ARG A 93 14.99 -22.22 -8.16
N GLY A 94 15.51 -21.78 -9.30
CA GLY A 94 14.98 -22.04 -10.63
C GLY A 94 14.87 -20.76 -11.45
N ASP A 95 14.58 -20.90 -12.75
CA ASP A 95 14.38 -19.74 -13.61
C ASP A 95 13.20 -18.90 -13.12
N ALA A 96 13.40 -17.59 -12.96
CA ALA A 96 12.35 -16.64 -12.60
C ALA A 96 11.82 -15.88 -13.82
N GLY A 97 12.46 -16.04 -14.98
CA GLY A 97 12.12 -15.29 -16.18
C GLY A 97 12.53 -13.83 -16.10
N GLY A 98 11.77 -12.98 -16.78
CA GLY A 98 12.02 -11.54 -16.82
C GLY A 98 13.26 -11.13 -17.62
N LEU A 99 13.74 -9.92 -17.36
CA LEU A 99 14.88 -9.26 -17.99
C LEU A 99 16.20 -9.56 -17.27
N PHE A 100 16.17 -9.76 -15.95
CA PHE A 100 17.35 -9.92 -15.12
C PHE A 100 17.35 -11.21 -14.31
N GLY A 101 16.37 -12.11 -14.53
CA GLY A 101 16.24 -13.35 -13.77
C GLY A 101 15.97 -13.11 -12.28
N GLY A 102 15.41 -11.95 -11.91
CA GLY A 102 15.19 -11.56 -10.52
C GLY A 102 16.45 -11.16 -9.74
N ARG A 103 17.59 -10.97 -10.40
CA ARG A 103 18.89 -10.71 -9.72
C ARG A 103 19.17 -9.23 -9.43
N LYS A 104 18.39 -8.31 -9.98
CA LYS A 104 18.55 -6.85 -9.83
C LYS A 104 17.26 -6.25 -9.25
N ALA A 105 16.97 -6.54 -8.00
CA ALA A 105 15.70 -6.18 -7.37
C ALA A 105 15.86 -5.56 -5.98
N TRP A 106 14.87 -4.76 -5.64
CA TRP A 106 14.58 -4.25 -4.32
C TRP A 106 13.52 -5.11 -3.65
N ALA A 107 13.63 -5.33 -2.35
CA ALA A 107 12.58 -5.93 -1.54
C ALA A 107 12.23 -5.03 -0.36
N ALA A 108 10.95 -4.97 -0.03
CA ALA A 108 10.45 -4.28 1.15
C ALA A 108 9.41 -5.13 1.88
N THR A 109 9.39 -5.02 3.20
CA THR A 109 8.35 -5.63 4.03
C THR A 109 7.58 -4.55 4.79
N VAL A 110 6.28 -4.77 4.94
CA VAL A 110 5.42 -3.98 5.82
C VAL A 110 4.78 -4.88 6.86
N ASN A 111 4.58 -4.38 8.08
CA ASN A 111 3.81 -5.09 9.11
C ASN A 111 2.31 -5.06 8.83
N ARG A 112 1.54 -5.72 9.71
CA ARG A 112 0.09 -5.83 9.61
C ARG A 112 -0.60 -4.46 9.58
N GLN A 113 -0.02 -3.45 10.22
CA GLN A 113 -0.49 -2.07 10.32
C GLN A 113 -0.09 -1.23 9.10
N GLY A 114 0.72 -1.78 8.19
CA GLY A 114 1.18 -1.09 6.98
C GLY A 114 2.44 -0.24 7.18
N GLU A 115 3.10 -0.37 8.34
CA GLU A 115 4.39 0.28 8.62
C GLU A 115 5.50 -0.40 7.84
N VAL A 116 6.39 0.37 7.21
CA VAL A 116 7.56 -0.19 6.53
C VAL A 116 8.57 -0.69 7.57
N CYS A 117 8.97 -1.95 7.45
CA CYS A 117 9.83 -2.61 8.42
C CYS A 117 11.26 -2.79 7.94
N THR A 118 11.44 -3.13 6.66
CA THR A 118 12.74 -3.42 6.08
C THR A 118 12.69 -3.10 4.60
N VAL A 119 13.79 -2.56 4.07
CA VAL A 119 14.01 -2.29 2.65
C VAL A 119 15.44 -2.70 2.34
N VAL A 120 15.64 -3.54 1.33
CA VAL A 120 16.95 -4.05 0.92
C VAL A 120 17.04 -4.14 -0.59
N VAL A 121 18.26 -4.25 -1.10
CA VAL A 121 18.56 -4.44 -2.52
C VAL A 121 19.45 -5.67 -2.73
N SER A 122 19.28 -6.34 -3.88
CA SER A 122 20.00 -7.57 -4.22
C SER A 122 21.43 -7.34 -4.71
N THR A 123 21.75 -6.12 -5.15
CA THR A 123 23.05 -5.74 -5.71
C THR A 123 23.96 -5.15 -4.63
N ASP A 124 25.26 -5.14 -4.87
CA ASP A 124 26.23 -4.56 -3.94
C ASP A 124 26.23 -3.02 -4.03
N ASP A 125 26.15 -2.49 -5.25
CA ASP A 125 25.78 -1.09 -5.49
C ASP A 125 24.26 -1.00 -5.66
N ALA A 126 23.59 -0.23 -4.81
CA ALA A 126 22.15 -0.04 -4.87
C ALA A 126 21.67 0.60 -6.20
N ALA A 127 22.54 1.36 -6.87
CA ALA A 127 22.26 1.97 -8.16
C ALA A 127 22.36 0.97 -9.35
N ASP A 128 22.88 -0.24 -9.14
CA ASP A 128 22.92 -1.29 -10.16
C ASP A 128 21.54 -1.96 -10.40
N ALA A 129 20.63 -1.83 -9.44
CA ALA A 129 19.21 -2.09 -9.61
C ALA A 129 18.49 -0.79 -9.99
N TRP A 130 17.31 -0.87 -10.60
CA TRP A 130 16.55 0.34 -10.93
C TRP A 130 16.21 1.15 -9.67
N PRO A 131 16.68 2.40 -9.52
CA PRO A 131 16.47 3.16 -8.28
C PRO A 131 14.99 3.38 -7.94
N GLY A 132 14.15 3.56 -8.96
CA GLY A 132 12.70 3.72 -8.79
C GLY A 132 11.99 2.49 -8.23
N SER A 133 12.61 1.30 -8.33
CA SER A 133 12.01 0.07 -7.81
C SER A 133 11.95 0.03 -6.29
N GLN A 134 12.74 0.83 -5.58
CA GLN A 134 12.65 0.95 -4.13
C GLN A 134 11.24 1.35 -3.67
N SER A 135 10.69 2.43 -4.25
CA SER A 135 9.37 2.94 -3.88
C SER A 135 8.24 2.01 -4.34
N ILE A 136 8.42 1.36 -5.49
CA ILE A 136 7.49 0.34 -6.01
C ILE A 136 7.47 -0.89 -5.10
N ALA A 137 8.62 -1.35 -4.59
CA ALA A 137 8.68 -2.47 -3.65
C ALA A 137 7.90 -2.15 -2.36
N LYS A 138 8.09 -0.95 -1.79
CA LYS A 138 7.30 -0.49 -0.62
C LYS A 138 5.80 -0.51 -0.91
N ALA A 139 5.38 0.07 -2.04
CA ALA A 139 3.97 0.14 -2.41
C ALA A 139 3.35 -1.24 -2.71
N LYS A 140 4.10 -2.16 -3.34
CA LYS A 140 3.69 -3.55 -3.55
C LYS A 140 3.48 -4.28 -2.21
N ALA A 141 4.40 -4.11 -1.26
CA ALA A 141 4.29 -4.66 0.08
C ALA A 141 3.05 -4.14 0.81
N TYR A 142 2.85 -2.81 0.79
CA TYR A 142 1.68 -2.15 1.37
C TYR A 142 0.38 -2.67 0.74
N THR A 143 0.31 -2.72 -0.59
CA THR A 143 -0.86 -3.19 -1.33
C THR A 143 -1.23 -4.63 -0.94
N ALA A 144 -0.25 -5.53 -0.90
CA ALA A 144 -0.49 -6.92 -0.58
C ALA A 144 -1.02 -7.11 0.85
N ASN A 145 -0.52 -6.32 1.82
CA ASN A 145 -1.06 -6.30 3.19
C ASN A 145 -2.47 -5.68 3.24
N ALA A 146 -2.68 -4.54 2.55
CA ALA A 146 -3.89 -3.74 2.64
C ALA A 146 -5.13 -4.41 2.03
N PHE A 147 -4.96 -5.19 0.95
CA PHE A 147 -6.08 -5.84 0.24
C PHE A 147 -6.20 -7.34 0.52
N SER A 148 -5.46 -7.85 1.51
CA SER A 148 -5.60 -9.24 1.98
C SER A 148 -6.39 -9.32 3.28
N THR A 149 -7.03 -10.46 3.52
CA THR A 149 -7.65 -10.81 4.81
C THR A 149 -7.16 -12.18 5.27
N ASP A 150 -7.35 -12.52 6.56
CA ASP A 150 -6.97 -13.83 7.10
C ASP A 150 -7.59 -15.01 6.31
N ALA A 151 -8.72 -14.78 5.61
CA ALA A 151 -9.40 -15.78 4.80
C ALA A 151 -9.17 -15.64 3.28
N ALA A 152 -8.65 -14.51 2.81
CA ALA A 152 -8.49 -14.22 1.39
C ALA A 152 -7.15 -13.52 1.14
N PRO A 153 -6.07 -14.30 0.95
CA PRO A 153 -4.79 -13.80 0.49
C PRO A 153 -4.92 -13.24 -0.94
N LEU A 154 -4.43 -12.02 -1.16
CA LEU A 154 -4.49 -11.35 -2.45
C LEU A 154 -3.14 -10.70 -2.79
N SER A 155 -2.48 -11.25 -3.80
CA SER A 155 -1.26 -10.66 -4.35
C SER A 155 -1.57 -9.46 -5.23
N THR A 156 -0.58 -8.59 -5.43
CA THR A 156 -0.71 -7.45 -6.34
C THR A 156 -0.87 -7.88 -7.79
N ALA A 157 -0.40 -9.08 -8.15
CA ALA A 157 -0.60 -9.66 -9.48
C ALA A 157 -2.09 -9.87 -9.78
N ARG A 158 -2.86 -10.33 -8.77
CA ARG A 158 -4.30 -10.59 -8.91
C ARG A 158 -5.15 -9.33 -8.93
N LEU A 159 -4.56 -8.14 -8.74
CA LEU A 159 -5.27 -6.87 -8.87
C LEU A 159 -5.26 -6.30 -10.29
N TYR A 160 -4.44 -6.84 -11.20
CA TYR A 160 -4.16 -6.20 -12.48
C TYR A 160 -5.41 -5.94 -13.32
N THR A 161 -6.17 -6.98 -13.67
CA THR A 161 -7.38 -6.82 -14.50
C THR A 161 -8.42 -5.95 -13.81
N LEU A 162 -8.62 -6.08 -12.50
CA LEU A 162 -9.53 -5.22 -11.74
C LEU A 162 -9.18 -3.73 -11.82
N ALA A 163 -7.90 -3.40 -11.99
CA ALA A 163 -7.39 -2.03 -12.05
C ALA A 163 -7.40 -1.43 -13.47
N GLN A 164 -7.75 -2.19 -14.51
CA GLN A 164 -7.78 -1.71 -15.90
C GLN A 164 -9.05 -0.88 -16.20
N PRO A 165 -9.02 0.02 -17.21
CA PRO A 165 -10.20 0.74 -17.65
C PRO A 165 -11.39 -0.20 -17.93
N GLY A 166 -12.56 0.15 -17.42
CA GLY A 166 -13.79 -0.66 -17.56
C GLY A 166 -13.98 -1.73 -16.48
N HIS A 167 -13.04 -1.90 -15.54
CA HIS A 167 -13.18 -2.80 -14.40
C HIS A 167 -13.45 -2.05 -13.08
N SER A 168 -13.91 -2.78 -12.06
CA SER A 168 -14.49 -2.22 -10.84
C SER A 168 -13.52 -1.45 -9.94
N LEU A 169 -12.22 -1.75 -10.02
CA LEU A 169 -11.17 -1.08 -9.24
C LEU A 169 -10.30 -0.18 -10.12
N TYR A 170 -10.82 0.26 -11.27
CA TYR A 170 -10.11 1.22 -12.11
C TYR A 170 -9.70 2.46 -11.29
N GLY A 171 -8.41 2.80 -11.35
CA GLY A 171 -7.82 3.90 -10.57
C GLY A 171 -7.26 3.50 -9.21
N ILE A 172 -7.39 2.25 -8.77
CA ILE A 172 -6.87 1.78 -7.47
C ILE A 172 -5.38 2.05 -7.30
N ALA A 173 -4.56 1.91 -8.36
CA ALA A 173 -3.13 2.17 -8.31
C ALA A 173 -2.79 3.66 -8.09
N ALA A 174 -3.69 4.58 -8.46
CA ALA A 174 -3.50 6.02 -8.31
C ALA A 174 -4.21 6.61 -7.08
N GLY A 175 -5.17 5.88 -6.50
CA GLY A 175 -6.01 6.38 -5.40
C GLY A 175 -5.27 6.55 -4.06
N ASN A 176 -4.13 5.88 -3.89
CA ASN A 176 -3.30 5.99 -2.68
C ASN A 176 -1.82 6.07 -3.10
N PRO A 177 -1.32 7.28 -3.43
CA PRO A 177 0.08 7.46 -3.79
C PRO A 177 1.00 7.22 -2.58
N LEU A 178 2.22 6.76 -2.83
CA LEU A 178 3.25 6.67 -1.80
C LEU A 178 3.58 8.06 -1.26
N HIS A 179 3.67 8.21 0.06
CA HIS A 179 4.05 9.47 0.68
C HIS A 179 5.49 9.86 0.28
N ALA A 180 5.70 11.13 -0.10
CA ALA A 180 7.00 11.60 -0.60
C ALA A 180 8.12 11.48 0.44
N ASP A 181 7.80 11.66 1.73
CA ASP A 181 8.77 11.48 2.84
C ASP A 181 9.22 10.03 3.04
N CYS A 182 8.64 9.09 2.28
CA CYS A 182 9.07 7.71 2.22
C CYS A 182 10.02 7.41 1.05
N MET A 183 10.53 8.45 0.38
CA MET A 183 11.55 8.31 -0.63
C MET A 183 12.92 8.41 0.03
N ALA A 184 13.82 7.49 -0.32
CA ALA A 184 15.22 7.53 0.12
C ALA A 184 16.14 7.50 -1.09
N LYS A 185 17.36 8.03 -0.93
CA LYS A 185 18.41 7.78 -1.92
C LYS A 185 18.75 6.28 -1.90
N PRO A 186 19.28 5.73 -3.01
CA PRO A 186 19.70 4.32 -3.04
C PRO A 186 20.66 3.97 -1.91
N GLU A 187 21.57 4.87 -1.52
CA GLU A 187 22.55 4.61 -0.46
C GLU A 187 21.95 4.71 0.95
N ASP A 188 20.87 5.47 1.10
CA ASP A 188 20.19 5.74 2.36
C ASP A 188 18.97 4.81 2.59
N HIS A 189 18.79 3.79 1.75
CA HIS A 189 17.59 2.95 1.74
C HIS A 189 17.34 2.16 3.03
N GLU A 190 18.41 1.84 3.76
CA GLU A 190 18.37 1.07 5.01
C GLU A 190 18.00 1.93 6.22
N ALA A 191 17.92 3.26 6.06
CA ALA A 191 17.32 4.14 7.05
C ALA A 191 15.81 3.84 7.11
N ALA A 192 15.47 2.70 7.72
CA ALA A 192 14.15 2.11 7.65
C ALA A 192 13.11 3.02 8.29
N GLU A 193 12.10 3.33 7.49
CA GLU A 193 10.99 4.20 7.83
C GLU A 193 9.99 3.43 8.69
N ARG A 194 10.12 3.54 10.02
CA ARG A 194 9.13 3.06 11.01
C ARG A 194 7.84 3.90 10.99
N ARG A 195 7.19 3.94 9.82
CA ARG A 195 5.97 4.70 9.54
C ARG A 195 5.16 4.03 8.42
N VAL A 196 3.88 4.40 8.33
CA VAL A 196 3.00 4.00 7.23
C VAL A 196 3.22 4.92 6.04
N CYS A 197 3.67 4.36 4.92
CA CYS A 197 3.98 5.11 3.70
C CYS A 197 2.87 5.13 2.65
N GLY A 198 1.92 4.19 2.73
CA GLY A 198 0.90 4.01 1.71
C GLY A 198 1.48 3.48 0.39
N GLY A 199 0.87 3.87 -0.72
CA GLY A 199 1.27 3.42 -2.05
C GLY A 199 0.51 2.19 -2.51
N THR A 200 -0.17 2.30 -3.65
CA THR A 200 -0.91 1.21 -4.28
C THR A 200 -0.34 0.81 -5.63
N ILE A 201 -0.07 -0.47 -5.83
CA ILE A 201 0.44 -1.04 -7.08
C ILE A 201 -0.39 -2.26 -7.48
N ALA A 202 -0.93 -2.26 -8.69
CA ALA A 202 -1.82 -3.31 -9.18
C ALA A 202 -1.15 -4.28 -10.16
N PHE A 203 0.19 -4.41 -10.14
CA PHE A 203 0.91 -5.41 -10.94
C PHE A 203 1.79 -6.29 -10.05
N GLY A 204 2.17 -7.46 -10.57
CA GLY A 204 2.86 -8.52 -9.82
C GLY A 204 4.13 -8.09 -9.09
N GLY A 205 4.41 -8.77 -7.97
CA GLY A 205 5.59 -8.58 -7.12
C GLY A 205 5.28 -8.33 -5.64
N GLY A 206 4.03 -8.06 -5.27
CA GLY A 206 3.59 -7.97 -3.88
C GLY A 206 2.83 -9.22 -3.45
N VAL A 207 3.19 -9.78 -2.30
CA VAL A 207 2.56 -10.96 -1.69
C VAL A 207 2.29 -10.72 -0.19
N PRO A 208 1.12 -11.09 0.34
CA PRO A 208 0.85 -11.02 1.76
C PRO A 208 1.66 -12.09 2.53
N LEU A 209 2.02 -11.75 3.75
CA LEU A 209 2.79 -12.58 4.68
C LEU A 209 1.88 -13.06 5.80
N TYR A 210 1.99 -14.34 6.15
CA TYR A 210 1.18 -14.96 7.20
C TYR A 210 2.04 -15.71 8.20
N ARG A 211 1.60 -15.70 9.45
CA ARG A 211 2.17 -16.50 10.54
C ARG A 211 1.02 -17.13 11.31
N ASP A 212 1.12 -18.43 11.56
CA ASP A 212 0.09 -19.19 12.28
C ASP A 212 -1.34 -18.97 11.73
N GLY A 213 -1.44 -18.86 10.41
CA GLY A 213 -2.71 -18.65 9.69
C GLY A 213 -3.30 -17.23 9.80
N ARG A 214 -2.57 -16.27 10.39
CA ARG A 214 -2.98 -14.86 10.50
C ARG A 214 -2.07 -13.99 9.66
N ARG A 215 -2.63 -12.92 9.09
CA ARG A 215 -1.83 -11.96 8.32
C ARG A 215 -0.86 -11.21 9.24
N ALA A 216 0.42 -11.33 8.93
CA ALA A 216 1.53 -10.66 9.60
C ALA A 216 1.95 -9.36 8.90
N GLY A 217 1.66 -9.24 7.60
CA GLY A 217 2.05 -8.07 6.81
C GLY A 217 2.08 -8.36 5.31
N GLY A 218 3.02 -7.72 4.62
CA GLY A 218 3.22 -7.88 3.18
C GLY A 218 4.69 -7.76 2.79
N LEU A 219 5.06 -8.46 1.71
CA LEU A 219 6.36 -8.38 1.04
C LEU A 219 6.14 -7.84 -0.37
N GLY A 220 6.99 -6.92 -0.80
CA GLY A 220 7.02 -6.42 -2.16
C GLY A 220 8.41 -6.55 -2.74
N VAL A 221 8.50 -7.04 -3.97
CA VAL A 221 9.73 -7.12 -4.77
C VAL A 221 9.55 -6.29 -6.04
N SER A 222 10.56 -5.51 -6.40
CA SER A 222 10.59 -4.79 -7.66
C SER A 222 11.98 -4.63 -8.23
N GLY A 223 12.12 -4.82 -9.53
CA GLY A 223 13.37 -4.56 -10.27
C GLY A 223 13.47 -5.34 -11.57
N ASP A 224 12.52 -6.24 -11.80
CA ASP A 224 12.38 -7.00 -13.04
C ASP A 224 10.96 -6.82 -13.61
N THR A 225 10.52 -7.70 -14.51
CA THR A 225 9.13 -7.75 -14.95
C THR A 225 8.21 -8.12 -13.79
N ALA A 226 6.94 -7.68 -13.85
CA ALA A 226 5.97 -7.95 -12.79
C ALA A 226 5.79 -9.45 -12.48
N CYS A 227 5.94 -10.31 -13.50
CA CYS A 227 5.86 -11.76 -13.38
C CYS A 227 7.08 -12.32 -12.64
N ALA A 228 8.29 -11.90 -13.03
CA ALA A 228 9.53 -12.32 -12.36
C ALA A 228 9.60 -11.80 -10.91
N ASP A 229 9.22 -10.53 -10.68
CA ASP A 229 9.11 -9.95 -9.33
C ASP A 229 8.17 -10.80 -8.45
N HIS A 230 7.03 -11.27 -8.99
CA HIS A 230 6.08 -12.10 -8.25
C HIS A 230 6.66 -13.48 -7.92
N GLU A 231 7.37 -14.12 -8.86
CA GLU A 231 8.08 -15.37 -8.61
C GLU A 231 9.13 -15.23 -7.49
N ILE A 232 9.95 -14.16 -7.53
CA ILE A 232 10.94 -13.89 -6.49
C ILE A 232 10.26 -13.64 -5.13
N ALA A 233 9.20 -12.84 -5.09
CA ALA A 233 8.46 -12.57 -3.87
C ALA A 233 7.88 -13.84 -3.24
N LYS A 234 7.26 -14.73 -4.04
CA LYS A 234 6.77 -16.04 -3.56
C LYS A 234 7.91 -16.90 -3.00
N ARG A 235 9.06 -16.95 -3.66
CA ARG A 235 10.21 -17.76 -3.21
C ARG A 235 10.77 -17.25 -1.88
N ILE A 236 10.89 -15.94 -1.72
CA ILE A 236 11.29 -15.32 -0.45
C ILE A 236 10.26 -15.64 0.65
N ARG A 237 8.97 -15.46 0.38
CA ARG A 237 7.88 -15.76 1.33
C ARG A 237 7.93 -17.21 1.80
N GLY A 238 8.03 -18.16 0.87
CA GLY A 238 8.12 -19.58 1.21
C GLY A 238 9.40 -19.94 1.95
N ALA A 239 10.54 -19.32 1.60
CA ALA A 239 11.80 -19.48 2.33
C ALA A 239 11.71 -19.04 3.80
N ALA A 240 10.99 -17.94 4.04
CA ALA A 240 10.80 -17.37 5.36
C ALA A 240 9.74 -18.10 6.19
N GLY A 241 9.06 -19.11 5.62
CA GLY A 241 7.95 -19.81 6.29
C GLY A 241 6.73 -18.92 6.52
N LEU A 242 6.51 -17.93 5.65
CA LEU A 242 5.45 -16.92 5.77
C LEU A 242 4.31 -17.10 4.76
N ASP A 243 4.13 -18.32 4.26
CA ASP A 243 3.10 -18.63 3.28
C ASP A 243 1.68 -18.49 3.84
N PRO A 244 0.72 -18.06 3.00
CA PRO A 244 -0.68 -17.93 3.39
C PRO A 244 -1.36 -19.26 3.70
N PRO A 245 -2.53 -19.23 4.39
CA PRO A 245 -3.46 -20.34 4.41
C PRO A 245 -3.78 -20.81 2.99
N GLY A 246 -3.69 -22.12 2.75
CA GLY A 246 -3.82 -22.70 1.40
C GLY A 246 -2.49 -22.90 0.67
N GLY A 247 -1.37 -22.48 1.26
CA GLY A 247 -0.02 -22.78 0.79
C GLY A 247 0.56 -21.72 -0.16
N PRO A 248 1.79 -21.93 -0.65
CA PRO A 248 2.58 -20.92 -1.37
C PRO A 248 1.95 -20.40 -2.67
N THR A 249 0.93 -21.08 -3.20
CA THR A 249 0.27 -20.74 -4.47
C THR A 249 -1.17 -20.23 -4.29
N SER A 250 -1.65 -19.97 -3.06
CA SER A 250 -3.05 -19.58 -2.84
C SER A 250 -3.44 -18.25 -3.52
N ASP A 251 -2.46 -17.35 -3.65
CA ASP A 251 -2.56 -16.02 -4.25
C ASP A 251 -1.69 -15.89 -5.50
N ASP A 252 -1.32 -17.01 -6.12
CA ASP A 252 -0.42 -17.03 -7.26
C ASP A 252 -0.98 -16.20 -8.44
N ILE A 253 -0.07 -15.72 -9.28
CA ILE A 253 -0.39 -15.03 -10.51
C ILE A 253 -1.17 -15.96 -11.44
N THR A 254 -2.32 -15.46 -11.91
CA THR A 254 -3.16 -16.16 -12.88
C THR A 254 -3.00 -15.52 -14.25
N PHE A 255 -2.85 -16.32 -15.30
CA PHE A 255 -2.71 -15.87 -16.67
C PHE A 255 -3.87 -16.38 -17.51
N ALA A 256 -4.54 -15.49 -18.24
CA ALA A 256 -5.76 -15.85 -18.98
C ALA A 256 -5.54 -16.98 -20.00
N ASP A 257 -4.38 -16.99 -20.67
CA ASP A 257 -4.05 -18.00 -21.69
C ASP A 257 -3.77 -19.38 -21.09
N ALA A 258 -3.29 -19.44 -19.84
CA ALA A 258 -2.95 -20.70 -19.17
C ALA A 258 -4.08 -21.22 -18.27
N ASP A 259 -4.81 -20.34 -17.61
CA ASP A 259 -5.79 -20.68 -16.56
C ASP A 259 -7.25 -20.39 -16.97
N GLY A 260 -7.45 -19.77 -18.14
CA GLY A 260 -8.74 -19.29 -18.60
C GLY A 260 -9.07 -17.86 -18.13
N PRO A 261 -10.12 -17.24 -18.70
CA PRO A 261 -10.50 -15.86 -18.38
C PRO A 261 -10.81 -15.67 -16.89
N SER A 262 -10.25 -14.64 -16.28
CA SER A 262 -10.45 -14.33 -14.87
C SER A 262 -10.37 -12.81 -14.64
N PRO A 263 -11.22 -12.23 -13.77
CA PRO A 263 -11.06 -10.84 -13.35
C PRO A 263 -9.78 -10.61 -12.52
N PHE A 264 -9.09 -11.67 -12.11
CA PHE A 264 -7.83 -11.61 -11.38
C PHE A 264 -6.62 -11.91 -12.27
N ALA A 265 -6.81 -12.02 -13.59
CA ALA A 265 -5.73 -12.32 -14.51
C ALA A 265 -4.69 -11.18 -14.55
N HIS A 266 -3.45 -11.58 -14.80
CA HIS A 266 -2.35 -10.71 -15.16
C HIS A 266 -1.97 -11.01 -16.62
N PRO A 267 -1.54 -10.02 -17.42
CA PRO A 267 -0.96 -10.26 -18.73
C PRO A 267 0.34 -11.05 -18.60
N LEU A 268 0.74 -11.74 -19.66
CA LEU A 268 2.11 -12.23 -19.76
C LEU A 268 3.09 -11.05 -19.74
N CYS A 269 4.25 -11.29 -19.16
CA CYS A 269 5.42 -10.41 -19.21
C CYS A 269 6.47 -10.97 -20.18
N PRO A 270 7.50 -10.21 -20.55
CA PRO A 270 8.68 -10.77 -21.22
C PRO A 270 9.29 -11.91 -20.38
N ASN A 271 9.57 -13.03 -21.03
CA ASN A 271 10.06 -14.28 -20.45
C ASN A 271 9.23 -14.71 -19.23
N THR A 272 7.93 -14.98 -19.39
CA THR A 272 7.06 -15.37 -18.28
C THR A 272 7.32 -16.82 -17.84
N ILE A 273 7.78 -16.96 -16.61
CA ILE A 273 7.85 -18.23 -15.88
C ILE A 273 6.83 -18.20 -14.73
N ARG A 274 6.14 -19.31 -14.50
CA ARG A 274 5.37 -19.55 -13.28
C ARG A 274 5.75 -20.88 -12.65
N ASN A 275 6.23 -20.88 -11.42
CA ASN A 275 6.61 -22.10 -10.68
C ASN A 275 7.56 -23.02 -11.48
N GLY A 276 8.52 -22.42 -12.21
CA GLY A 276 9.49 -23.14 -13.05
C GLY A 276 8.98 -23.57 -14.43
N GLN A 277 7.72 -23.32 -14.76
CA GLN A 277 7.15 -23.58 -16.09
C GLN A 277 7.14 -22.31 -16.93
N ALA A 278 7.71 -22.39 -18.15
CA ALA A 278 7.61 -21.32 -19.13
C ALA A 278 6.19 -21.23 -19.70
N LEU A 279 5.63 -20.02 -19.71
CA LEU A 279 4.27 -19.74 -20.20
C LEU A 279 4.25 -18.92 -21.48
N GLY A 280 5.33 -18.19 -21.78
CA GLY A 280 5.46 -17.39 -22.99
C GLY A 280 5.85 -15.94 -22.71
N ASP A 281 5.55 -15.07 -23.65
CA ASP A 281 5.96 -13.67 -23.65
C ASP A 281 4.76 -12.73 -23.73
N GLU A 282 4.96 -11.51 -23.23
CA GLU A 282 4.03 -10.41 -23.45
C GLU A 282 3.77 -10.20 -24.95
N ALA A 283 2.51 -9.97 -25.31
CA ALA A 283 2.16 -9.68 -26.69
C ALA A 283 2.81 -8.36 -27.13
N PRO A 284 3.32 -8.27 -28.37
CA PRO A 284 3.86 -7.01 -28.87
C PRO A 284 2.78 -5.92 -28.84
N GLY A 285 3.17 -4.71 -28.43
CA GLY A 285 2.27 -3.55 -28.46
C GLY A 285 1.70 -3.33 -29.86
N SER A 286 0.38 -3.12 -29.92
CA SER A 286 -0.37 -2.84 -31.16
C SER A 286 -0.15 -1.43 -31.68
#